data_AF-A0A8S9FIX8-F1
#
_entry.id   AF-A0A8S9FIX8-F1
#
_cell.length_a   1.000
_cell.length_b   1.000
_cell.length_c   1.000
_cell.angle_alpha   90.00
_cell.angle_beta   90.00
_cell.angle_gamma   90.00
#
_symmetry.space_group_name_H-M   'P 1'
#
loop_
_entity.id
_entity.type
_entity.pdbx_description
1 polymer ?
#
loop_
_entity_poly.entity_id
_entity_poly.type
_entity_poly.pdbx_seq_one_letter_code
_entity_poly.pdbx_strand_id
1 'polypeptide(L)'
;MASRLIQVQSKACEASKFVAKHGTSYYRQLVEKNKHYIQEPATVDKCQELSKQLLYTRLASIPGRCETFRKEVDYAKNLWKNRTDLKVEDAGVAALFGLECFAWYCAADKEQGVVLGTTKSKKQNKPKLSVNKSVLKKEFPRMAKAVANQVVDNYYRPDLKKAALARLSVISKGLRVAKSGPKRRNRQA
;
A
#
# COMPACT_ATOMS: atom_id res chain seq x y z
N MET A 1 -12.36 -31.26 -16.03
CA MET A 1 -11.92 -29.96 -15.43
C MET A 1 -12.52 -29.74 -14.03
N ALA A 2 -13.83 -29.96 -13.82
CA ALA A 2 -14.49 -29.79 -12.52
C ALA A 2 -13.97 -30.71 -11.39
N SER A 3 -13.61 -31.95 -11.68
CA SER A 3 -13.09 -32.91 -10.69
C SER A 3 -11.74 -32.49 -10.08
N ARG A 4 -10.88 -31.81 -10.85
CA ARG A 4 -9.60 -31.27 -10.36
C ARG A 4 -9.80 -30.08 -9.42
N LEU A 5 -10.82 -29.24 -9.67
CA LEU A 5 -11.16 -28.12 -8.79
C LEU A 5 -11.71 -28.59 -7.44
N ILE A 6 -12.57 -29.62 -7.44
CA ILE A 6 -13.08 -30.24 -6.21
C ILE A 6 -11.93 -30.88 -5.42
N GLN A 7 -10.98 -31.52 -6.10
CA GLN A 7 -9.79 -32.09 -5.47
C GLN A 7 -8.84 -31.02 -4.91
N VAL A 8 -8.69 -29.88 -5.57
CA VAL A 8 -7.91 -28.74 -5.04
C VAL A 8 -8.63 -28.10 -3.86
N GLN A 9 -9.95 -27.98 -3.91
CA GLN A 9 -10.75 -27.45 -2.80
C GLN A 9 -10.71 -28.36 -1.57
N SER A 10 -10.79 -29.68 -1.74
CA SER A 10 -10.67 -30.64 -0.63
C SER A 10 -9.27 -30.62 -0.02
N LYS A 11 -8.21 -30.60 -0.84
CA LYS A 11 -6.82 -30.45 -0.38
C LYS A 11 -6.56 -29.10 0.30
N ALA A 12 -7.13 -28.01 -0.21
CA ALA A 12 -7.04 -26.69 0.42
C ALA A 12 -7.78 -26.64 1.76
N CYS A 13 -8.94 -27.29 1.86
CA CYS A 13 -9.71 -27.43 3.10
C CYS A 13 -8.92 -28.27 4.12
N GLU A 14 -8.31 -29.36 3.70
CA GLU A 14 -7.45 -30.20 4.54
C GLU A 14 -6.19 -29.47 5.03
N ALA A 15 -5.51 -28.74 4.13
CA ALA A 15 -4.39 -27.87 4.49
C ALA A 15 -4.80 -26.76 5.47
N SER A 16 -5.98 -26.16 5.29
CA SER A 16 -6.50 -25.15 6.23
C SER A 16 -6.82 -25.74 7.61
N LYS A 17 -7.34 -26.97 7.67
CA LYS A 17 -7.58 -27.70 8.92
C LYS A 17 -6.26 -28.10 9.59
N PHE A 18 -5.25 -28.48 8.82
CA PHE A 18 -3.92 -28.79 9.32
C PHE A 18 -3.23 -27.54 9.89
N VAL A 19 -3.27 -26.42 9.16
CA VAL A 19 -2.78 -25.11 9.64
C VAL A 19 -3.57 -24.61 10.84
N ALA A 20 -4.87 -24.87 10.94
CA ALA A 20 -5.64 -24.50 12.13
C ALA A 20 -5.26 -25.34 13.36
N LYS A 21 -4.96 -26.62 13.18
CA LYS A 21 -4.57 -27.53 14.28
C LYS A 21 -3.13 -27.33 14.75
N HIS A 22 -2.20 -27.07 13.83
CA HIS A 22 -0.76 -26.94 14.13
C HIS A 22 -0.21 -25.50 14.03
N GLY A 23 -1.01 -24.55 13.54
CA GLY A 23 -0.59 -23.16 13.39
C GLY A 23 -0.34 -22.48 14.72
N THR A 24 -1.12 -22.80 15.76
CA THR A 24 -0.93 -22.25 17.12
C THR A 24 0.39 -22.72 17.73
N SER A 25 0.75 -24.00 17.58
CA SER A 25 2.01 -24.53 18.10
C SER A 25 3.21 -24.03 17.29
N TYR A 26 3.08 -23.94 15.96
CA TYR A 26 4.11 -23.35 15.10
C TYR A 26 4.34 -21.87 15.41
N TYR A 27 3.26 -21.10 15.61
CA TYR A 27 3.35 -19.70 16.01
C TYR A 27 4.00 -19.55 17.39
N ARG A 28 3.65 -20.40 18.36
CA ARG A 28 4.29 -20.42 19.68
C ARG A 28 5.80 -20.73 19.58
N GLN A 29 6.19 -21.75 18.81
CA GLN A 29 7.61 -22.07 18.57
C GLN A 29 8.36 -20.92 17.90
N LEU A 30 7.73 -20.23 16.94
CA LEU A 30 8.32 -19.06 16.28
C LEU A 30 8.49 -17.89 17.25
N VAL A 31 7.49 -17.59 18.06
CA VAL A 31 7.58 -16.54 19.09
C VAL A 31 8.66 -16.90 20.09
N GLU A 32 8.75 -18.16 20.51
CA GLU A 32 9.73 -18.67 21.45
C GLU A 32 11.17 -18.55 20.93
N LYS A 33 11.38 -18.91 19.65
CA LYS A 33 12.66 -18.69 18.97
C LYS A 33 13.01 -17.23 18.76
N ASN A 34 12.02 -16.34 18.70
CA ASN A 34 12.21 -14.91 18.50
C ASN A 34 12.13 -14.09 19.79
N LYS A 35 12.01 -14.74 20.96
CA LYS A 35 11.92 -14.07 22.28
C LYS A 35 13.04 -13.05 22.49
N HIS A 36 14.25 -13.32 22.00
CA HIS A 36 15.39 -12.40 22.12
C HIS A 36 15.29 -11.15 21.24
N TYR A 37 14.40 -11.11 20.25
CA TYR A 37 14.08 -9.91 19.46
C TYR A 37 12.87 -9.13 20.01
N ILE A 38 12.11 -9.72 20.94
CA ILE A 38 10.91 -9.11 21.50
C ILE A 38 11.32 -8.29 22.72
N GLN A 39 11.20 -6.97 22.62
CA GLN A 39 11.43 -6.08 23.76
C GLN A 39 10.16 -6.00 24.63
N GLU A 40 10.28 -6.45 25.87
CA GLU A 40 9.31 -6.21 26.95
C GLU A 40 9.91 -5.11 27.88
N PRO A 41 9.16 -4.12 28.41
CA PRO A 41 7.71 -3.96 28.48
C PRO A 41 7.10 -3.19 27.31
N ALA A 42 5.80 -3.41 27.09
CA ALA A 42 4.96 -2.69 26.14
C ALA A 42 4.59 -1.28 26.65
N THR A 43 5.60 -0.47 26.99
CA THR A 43 5.41 0.96 27.30
C THR A 43 5.23 1.73 26.00
N VAL A 44 4.33 2.73 26.01
CA VAL A 44 4.04 3.57 24.83
C VAL A 44 5.31 4.23 24.28
N ASP A 45 6.23 4.63 25.17
CA ASP A 45 7.50 5.27 24.81
C ASP A 45 8.45 4.34 24.06
N LYS A 46 8.59 3.07 24.50
CA LYS A 46 9.39 2.04 23.81
C LYS A 46 8.85 1.72 22.42
N CYS A 47 7.52 1.65 22.28
CA CYS A 47 6.89 1.46 20.97
C CYS A 47 7.22 2.63 20.02
N GLN A 48 7.19 3.86 20.53
CA GLN A 48 7.54 5.04 19.76
C GLN A 48 9.03 5.05 19.38
N GLU A 49 9.94 4.68 20.29
CA GLU A 49 11.37 4.55 20.01
C GLU A 49 11.68 3.48 18.97
N LEU A 50 11.11 2.28 19.10
CA LEU A 50 11.27 1.19 18.14
C LEU A 50 10.73 1.58 16.75
N SER A 51 9.60 2.28 16.70
CA SER A 51 9.06 2.78 15.44
C SER A 51 10.02 3.77 14.76
N LYS A 52 10.63 4.67 15.54
CA LYS A 52 11.65 5.61 15.04
C LYS A 52 12.89 4.86 14.57
N GLN A 53 13.40 3.91 15.34
CA GLN A 53 14.57 3.10 14.96
C GLN A 53 14.33 2.33 13.66
N LEU A 54 13.17 1.71 13.52
CA LEU A 54 12.81 0.99 12.29
C LEU A 54 12.77 1.96 11.10
N LEU A 55 12.15 3.12 11.26
CA LEU A 55 12.15 4.17 10.23
C LEU A 55 13.58 4.62 9.87
N TYR A 56 14.44 4.89 10.85
CA TYR A 56 15.82 5.31 10.60
C TYR A 56 16.65 4.21 9.92
N THR A 57 16.53 2.96 10.33
CA THR A 57 17.18 1.82 9.66
C THR A 57 16.70 1.69 8.22
N ARG A 58 15.39 1.87 7.99
CA ARG A 58 14.83 1.89 6.63
C ARG A 58 15.35 3.07 5.82
N LEU A 59 15.48 4.26 6.40
CA LEU A 59 16.04 5.44 5.74
C LEU A 59 17.54 5.26 5.42
N ALA A 60 18.32 4.72 6.35
CA ALA A 60 19.75 4.44 6.17
C ALA A 60 20.02 3.40 5.07
N SER A 61 19.07 2.49 4.81
CA SER A 61 19.14 1.54 3.70
C SER A 61 18.77 2.12 2.33
N ILE A 62 18.25 3.35 2.26
CA ILE A 62 17.90 4.01 0.99
C ILE A 62 19.15 4.39 0.18
N PRO A 63 20.18 5.08 0.73
CA PRO A 63 21.35 5.46 -0.06
C PRO A 63 22.04 4.26 -0.72
N GLY A 64 22.24 3.15 0.00
CA GLY A 64 22.83 1.93 -0.58
C GLY A 64 22.01 1.35 -1.75
N ARG A 65 20.67 1.39 -1.66
CA ARG A 65 19.79 0.98 -2.77
C ARG A 65 19.82 1.96 -3.94
N CYS A 66 19.92 3.25 -3.66
CA CYS A 66 20.08 4.26 -4.71
C CYS A 66 21.42 4.11 -5.44
N GLU A 67 22.49 3.73 -4.74
CA GLU A 67 23.79 3.45 -5.34
C GLU A 67 23.76 2.23 -6.25
N THR A 68 23.15 1.11 -5.83
CA THR A 68 23.00 -0.08 -6.69
C THR A 68 22.14 0.24 -7.91
N PHE A 69 21.03 0.96 -7.71
CA PHE A 69 20.19 1.41 -8.81
C PHE A 69 20.95 2.33 -9.78
N ARG A 70 21.80 3.22 -9.26
CA ARG A 70 22.60 4.13 -10.10
C ARG A 70 23.63 3.37 -10.92
N LYS A 71 24.25 2.32 -10.37
CA LYS A 71 25.14 1.40 -11.10
C LYS A 71 24.39 0.65 -12.21
N GLU A 72 23.17 0.18 -11.95
CA GLU A 72 22.32 -0.45 -12.97
C GLU A 72 21.91 0.53 -14.07
N VAL A 73 21.60 1.78 -13.72
CA VAL A 73 21.31 2.85 -14.68
C VAL A 73 22.53 3.19 -15.52
N ASP A 74 23.72 3.29 -14.92
CA ASP A 74 24.96 3.54 -15.63
C ASP A 74 25.32 2.35 -16.55
N TYR A 75 25.06 1.11 -16.12
CA TYR A 75 25.17 -0.09 -16.95
C TYR A 75 24.21 -0.04 -18.14
N ALA A 76 22.93 0.25 -17.92
CA ALA A 76 21.93 0.38 -18.98
C ALA A 76 22.26 1.54 -19.94
N LYS A 77 22.80 2.65 -19.43
CA LYS A 77 23.26 3.79 -20.23
C LYS A 77 24.46 3.43 -21.10
N ASN A 78 25.39 2.61 -20.58
CA ASN A 78 26.51 2.10 -21.36
C ASN A 78 26.05 1.11 -22.44
N LEU A 79 25.08 0.26 -22.11
CA LEU A 79 24.43 -0.66 -23.04
C LEU A 79 23.73 0.09 -24.20
N TRP A 80 23.06 1.20 -23.89
CA TRP A 80 22.40 2.06 -24.88
C TRP A 80 23.42 2.77 -25.78
N LYS A 81 24.59 3.16 -25.27
CA LYS A 81 25.67 3.71 -26.13
C LYS A 81 26.21 2.69 -27.13
N ASN A 82 26.20 1.40 -26.78
CA ASN A 82 26.63 0.30 -27.64
C ASN A 82 25.46 -0.35 -28.42
N ARG A 83 24.42 0.43 -28.76
CA ARG A 83 23.12 -0.04 -29.28
C ARG A 83 23.19 -0.91 -30.55
N THR A 84 24.30 -0.87 -31.28
CA THR A 84 24.49 -1.61 -32.54
C THR A 84 24.71 -3.12 -32.33
N ASP A 85 25.06 -3.56 -31.10
CA ASP A 85 25.32 -4.97 -30.75
C ASP A 85 24.20 -5.61 -29.91
N LEU A 86 23.06 -4.93 -29.77
CA LEU A 86 22.02 -5.36 -28.83
C LEU A 86 21.16 -6.48 -29.40
N LYS A 87 21.16 -7.64 -28.72
CA LYS A 87 20.30 -8.78 -29.07
C LYS A 87 18.82 -8.38 -29.00
N VAL A 88 18.06 -8.77 -30.02
CA VAL A 88 16.62 -8.48 -30.16
C VAL A 88 15.81 -9.00 -28.96
N GLU A 89 16.29 -10.04 -28.28
CA GLU A 89 15.67 -10.62 -27.09
C GLU A 89 15.69 -9.68 -25.87
N ASP A 90 16.81 -9.00 -25.61
CA ASP A 90 16.95 -8.06 -24.48
C ASP A 90 16.10 -6.80 -24.69
N ALA A 91 16.02 -6.35 -25.95
CA ALA A 91 15.12 -5.27 -26.33
C ALA A 91 13.64 -5.66 -26.15
N GLY A 92 13.29 -6.92 -26.45
CA GLY A 92 11.96 -7.47 -26.23
C GLY A 92 11.55 -7.51 -24.76
N VAL A 93 12.45 -7.96 -23.88
CA VAL A 93 12.21 -8.00 -22.43
C VAL A 93 12.09 -6.58 -21.85
N ALA A 94 12.97 -5.66 -22.25
CA ALA A 94 12.89 -4.26 -21.82
C ALA A 94 11.58 -3.58 -22.27
N ALA A 95 11.11 -3.88 -23.49
CA ALA A 95 9.84 -3.38 -23.99
C ALA A 95 8.65 -3.95 -23.20
N LEU A 96 8.64 -5.25 -22.89
CA LEU A 96 7.59 -5.88 -22.09
C LEU A 96 7.52 -5.28 -20.68
N PHE A 97 8.67 -5.14 -20.03
CA PHE A 97 8.78 -4.55 -18.71
C PHE A 97 8.36 -3.08 -18.69
N GLY A 98 8.73 -2.31 -19.72
CA GLY A 98 8.28 -0.94 -19.91
C GLY A 98 6.76 -0.84 -20.07
N LEU A 99 6.15 -1.75 -20.81
CA LEU A 99 4.70 -1.81 -21.00
C LEU A 99 3.97 -2.19 -19.69
N GLU A 100 4.50 -3.14 -18.93
CA GLU A 100 3.97 -3.52 -17.61
C GLU A 100 4.07 -2.37 -16.60
N CYS A 101 5.21 -1.68 -16.55
CA CYS A 101 5.41 -0.50 -15.72
C CYS A 101 4.47 0.64 -16.12
N PHE A 102 4.27 0.87 -17.42
CA PHE A 102 3.33 1.87 -17.93
C PHE A 102 1.87 1.51 -17.61
N ALA A 103 1.51 0.22 -17.68
CA ALA A 103 0.19 -0.26 -17.30
C ALA A 103 -0.08 -0.04 -15.80
N TRP A 104 0.89 -0.31 -14.92
CA TRP A 104 0.76 -0.02 -13.49
C TRP A 104 0.68 1.48 -13.18
N TYR A 105 1.48 2.30 -13.88
CA TYR A 105 1.40 3.75 -13.77
C TYR A 105 0.02 4.28 -14.19
N CYS A 106 -0.51 3.82 -15.32
CA CYS A 106 -1.84 4.19 -15.81
C CYS A 106 -2.97 3.71 -14.88
N ALA A 107 -2.80 2.56 -14.22
CA ALA A 107 -3.72 2.09 -13.20
C ALA A 107 -3.68 2.98 -11.95
N ALA A 108 -2.48 3.40 -11.52
CA ALA A 108 -2.30 4.29 -10.37
C ALA A 108 -2.88 5.69 -10.61
N ASP A 109 -2.84 6.21 -11.85
CA ASP A 109 -3.42 7.51 -12.17
C ASP A 109 -4.96 7.50 -12.06
N LYS A 110 -5.59 6.37 -12.43
CA LYS A 110 -7.04 6.17 -12.33
C LYS A 110 -7.55 5.98 -10.88
N GLU A 111 -6.64 5.76 -9.93
CA GLU A 111 -6.91 5.52 -8.50
C GLU A 111 -6.91 6.82 -7.66
N GLN A 112 -6.74 8.00 -8.25
CA GLN A 112 -6.78 9.30 -7.55
C GLN A 112 -8.20 9.61 -7.01
N GLY A 113 -8.60 8.93 -5.94
CA GLY A 113 -9.87 9.05 -5.26
C GLY A 113 -9.71 8.88 -3.76
N VAL A 114 -10.58 9.52 -2.99
CA VAL A 114 -10.56 9.44 -1.53
C VAL A 114 -11.38 8.24 -1.08
N VAL A 115 -10.78 7.33 -0.31
CA VAL A 115 -11.49 6.17 0.22
C VAL A 115 -12.09 6.51 1.58
N LEU A 116 -13.40 6.40 1.70
CA LEU A 116 -14.12 6.44 2.97
C LEU A 116 -14.40 5.02 3.45
N GLY A 117 -13.84 4.68 4.61
CA GLY A 117 -14.10 3.43 5.31
C GLY A 117 -15.08 3.66 6.46
N THR A 118 -16.24 2.99 6.44
CA THR A 118 -17.14 2.90 7.59
C THR A 118 -17.11 1.49 8.16
N THR A 119 -17.19 1.35 9.48
CA THR A 119 -17.25 0.02 10.13
C THR A 119 -18.70 -0.46 10.20
N LYS A 120 -18.90 -1.77 10.27
CA LYS A 120 -20.21 -2.43 10.40
C LYS A 120 -20.31 -3.07 11.79
N SER A 121 -21.27 -2.63 12.60
CA SER A 121 -21.47 -3.16 13.96
C SER A 121 -21.78 -4.66 13.98
N LYS A 122 -22.63 -5.14 13.07
CA LYS A 122 -23.06 -6.56 13.03
C LYS A 122 -22.00 -7.55 12.51
N LYS A 123 -20.82 -7.10 12.07
CA LYS A 123 -19.78 -7.97 11.46
C LYS A 123 -18.42 -7.88 12.17
N GLN A 124 -18.40 -7.52 13.45
CA GLN A 124 -17.16 -7.33 14.24
C GLN A 124 -16.27 -8.58 14.28
N ASN A 125 -16.84 -9.78 14.37
CA ASN A 125 -16.07 -11.04 14.45
C ASN A 125 -15.38 -11.45 13.14
N LYS A 126 -15.55 -10.70 12.05
CA LYS A 126 -14.93 -10.98 10.74
C LYS A 126 -14.22 -9.72 10.23
N PRO A 127 -12.91 -9.53 10.51
CA PRO A 127 -12.22 -8.27 10.22
C PRO A 127 -12.32 -7.88 8.74
N LYS A 128 -12.23 -8.85 7.81
CA LYS A 128 -12.32 -8.62 6.36
C LYS A 128 -13.69 -8.11 5.86
N LEU A 129 -14.78 -8.41 6.57
CA LEU A 129 -16.15 -8.00 6.20
C LEU A 129 -16.70 -6.87 7.08
N SER A 130 -15.95 -6.47 8.10
CA SER A 130 -16.33 -5.47 9.08
C SER A 130 -16.26 -4.03 8.56
N VAL A 131 -15.54 -3.77 7.45
CA VAL A 131 -15.37 -2.42 6.89
C VAL A 131 -16.07 -2.32 5.54
N ASN A 132 -16.90 -1.30 5.37
CA ASN A 132 -17.41 -0.87 4.06
C ASN A 132 -16.48 0.23 3.51
N LYS A 133 -16.00 0.07 2.29
CA LYS A 133 -15.12 1.05 1.63
C LYS A 133 -15.86 1.64 0.44
N SER A 134 -15.96 2.97 0.38
CA SER A 134 -16.50 3.70 -0.76
C SER A 134 -15.44 4.66 -1.31
N VAL A 135 -15.23 4.63 -2.62
CA VAL A 135 -14.26 5.50 -3.30
C VAL A 135 -14.98 6.76 -3.79
N LEU A 136 -14.52 7.92 -3.34
CA LEU A 136 -15.02 9.21 -3.77
C LEU A 136 -14.07 9.83 -4.80
N LYS A 137 -14.55 10.02 -6.03
CA LYS A 137 -13.83 10.67 -7.14
C LYS A 137 -14.40 12.05 -7.51
N LYS A 138 -15.15 12.69 -6.61
CA LYS A 138 -15.89 13.93 -6.89
C LYS A 138 -15.07 15.17 -6.51
N GLU A 139 -15.54 16.35 -6.93
CA GLU A 139 -15.04 17.64 -6.44
C GLU A 139 -15.16 17.76 -4.91
N PHE A 140 -14.21 18.48 -4.29
CA PHE A 140 -14.12 18.67 -2.84
C PHE A 140 -15.46 19.00 -2.15
N PRO A 141 -16.28 19.98 -2.60
CA PRO A 141 -17.56 20.27 -1.95
C PRO A 141 -18.54 19.10 -2.00
N ARG A 142 -18.57 18.34 -3.10
CA ARG A 142 -19.42 17.15 -3.25
C ARG A 142 -18.93 15.99 -2.37
N MET A 143 -17.61 15.85 -2.20
CA MET A 143 -17.03 14.88 -1.28
C MET A 143 -17.32 15.24 0.19
N ALA A 144 -17.10 16.51 0.57
CA ALA A 144 -17.35 16.99 1.92
C ALA A 144 -18.82 16.82 2.33
N LYS A 145 -19.77 17.10 1.42
CA LYS A 145 -21.19 16.85 1.65
C LYS A 145 -21.49 15.35 1.82
N ALA A 146 -20.91 14.49 1.00
CA ALA A 146 -21.09 13.04 1.14
C ALA A 146 -20.55 12.51 2.49
N VAL A 147 -19.41 13.01 2.94
CA VAL A 147 -18.81 12.65 4.24
C VAL A 147 -19.68 13.17 5.39
N ALA A 148 -20.12 14.43 5.32
CA ALA A 148 -20.97 15.03 6.33
C ALA A 148 -22.29 14.27 6.46
N ASN A 149 -22.94 13.94 5.33
CA ASN A 149 -24.17 13.16 5.30
C ASN A 149 -23.95 11.75 5.87
N GLN A 150 -22.86 11.06 5.49
CA GLN A 150 -22.59 9.72 6.04
C GLN A 150 -22.34 9.71 7.55
N VAL A 151 -21.74 10.77 8.11
CA VAL A 151 -21.41 10.87 9.55
C VAL A 151 -22.59 11.40 10.37
N VAL A 152 -23.35 12.37 9.83
CA VAL A 152 -24.48 13.03 10.51
C VAL A 152 -25.78 12.25 10.30
N ASP A 153 -26.13 11.90 9.06
CA ASP A 153 -27.44 11.31 8.74
C ASP A 153 -27.57 9.86 9.23
N ASN A 154 -26.45 9.14 9.37
CA ASN A 154 -26.45 7.76 9.91
C ASN A 154 -26.25 7.69 11.44
N TYR A 155 -26.22 8.82 12.17
CA TYR A 155 -26.02 8.85 13.63
C TYR A 155 -24.79 8.07 14.14
N TYR A 156 -23.71 7.96 13.34
CA TYR A 156 -22.59 7.08 13.70
C TYR A 156 -21.69 7.65 14.82
N ARG A 157 -21.44 8.98 14.80
CA ARG A 157 -20.76 9.78 15.85
C ARG A 157 -20.58 11.22 15.35
N PRO A 158 -21.37 12.21 15.81
CA PRO A 158 -21.30 13.59 15.31
C PRO A 158 -19.95 14.26 15.63
N ASP A 159 -19.27 13.83 16.70
CA ASP A 159 -17.97 14.36 17.13
C ASP A 159 -16.89 14.18 16.06
N LEU A 160 -16.98 13.10 15.29
CA LEU A 160 -15.99 12.76 14.26
C LEU A 160 -16.07 13.67 13.04
N LYS A 161 -17.16 14.44 12.89
CA LYS A 161 -17.41 15.27 11.70
C LYS A 161 -16.27 16.26 11.44
N LYS A 162 -15.81 16.98 12.48
CA LYS A 162 -14.73 17.98 12.35
C LYS A 162 -13.41 17.31 11.95
N ALA A 163 -13.05 16.20 12.60
CA ALA A 163 -11.83 15.46 12.32
C ALA A 163 -11.82 14.82 10.92
N ALA A 164 -12.95 14.27 10.48
CA ALA A 164 -13.11 13.68 9.15
C ALA A 164 -12.97 14.73 8.05
N LEU A 165 -13.61 15.90 8.21
CA LEU A 165 -13.50 17.00 7.24
C LEU A 165 -12.08 17.59 7.18
N ALA A 166 -11.40 17.71 8.32
CA ALA A 166 -10.00 18.17 8.35
C ALA A 166 -9.08 17.21 7.57
N ARG A 167 -9.21 15.89 7.80
CA ARG A 167 -8.45 14.88 7.06
C ARG A 167 -8.78 14.89 5.56
N LEU A 168 -10.06 15.02 5.22
CA LEU A 168 -10.51 15.14 3.82
C LEU A 168 -9.88 16.36 3.13
N SER A 169 -9.82 17.50 3.81
CA SER A 169 -9.20 18.72 3.29
C SER A 169 -7.73 18.52 2.95
N VAL A 170 -6.95 17.92 3.87
CA VAL A 170 -5.53 17.61 3.66
C VAL A 170 -5.33 16.68 2.47
N ILE A 171 -6.11 15.59 2.38
CA ILE A 171 -6.02 14.62 1.28
C ILE A 171 -6.38 15.29 -0.05
N SER A 172 -7.46 16.07 -0.09
CA SER A 172 -7.89 16.76 -1.31
C SER A 172 -6.88 17.81 -1.79
N LYS A 173 -6.23 18.51 -0.87
CA LYS A 173 -5.14 19.44 -1.17
C LYS A 173 -3.93 18.69 -1.73
N GLY A 174 -3.56 17.56 -1.13
CA GLY A 174 -2.49 16.69 -1.62
C GLY A 174 -2.76 16.17 -3.03
N LEU A 175 -3.99 15.69 -3.30
CA LEU A 175 -4.41 15.26 -4.63
C LEU A 175 -4.38 16.41 -5.64
N ARG A 176 -4.79 17.62 -5.26
CA ARG A 176 -4.71 18.80 -6.13
C ARG A 176 -3.26 19.16 -6.47
N VAL A 177 -2.35 19.12 -5.49
CA VAL A 177 -0.92 19.38 -5.71
C VAL A 177 -0.31 18.34 -6.63
N ALA A 178 -0.62 17.05 -6.42
CA ALA A 178 -0.16 15.98 -7.30
C ALA A 178 -0.64 16.17 -8.74
N LYS A 179 -1.92 16.54 -8.93
CA LYS A 179 -2.49 16.84 -10.26
C LYS A 179 -1.89 18.08 -10.92
N SER A 180 -1.55 19.11 -10.15
CA SER A 180 -1.01 20.37 -10.70
C SER A 180 0.44 20.25 -11.21
N GLY A 181 1.12 19.13 -10.93
CA GLY A 181 2.49 18.87 -11.36
C GLY A 181 3.52 19.80 -10.69
N PRO A 182 4.83 19.58 -10.97
CA PRO A 182 5.89 20.43 -10.45
C PRO A 182 5.77 21.85 -11.01
N LYS A 183 5.75 22.84 -10.11
CA LYS A 183 5.71 24.27 -10.46
C LYS A 183 6.95 24.60 -11.31
N ARG A 184 6.77 24.83 -12.62
CA ARG A 184 7.82 25.36 -13.49
C ARG A 184 8.25 26.72 -12.95
N ARG A 185 9.44 26.80 -12.35
CA ARG A 185 10.09 28.07 -12.02
C ARG A 185 10.51 28.68 -13.35
N ASN A 186 9.88 29.78 -13.73
CA ASN A 186 10.38 30.60 -14.83
C ASN A 186 11.72 31.18 -14.37
N ARG A 187 12.83 30.60 -14.83
CA ARG A 187 14.13 31.27 -14.78
C ARG A 187 14.05 32.34 -15.88
N GLN A 188 13.57 33.53 -15.52
CA GLN A 188 13.88 34.71 -16.30
C GLN A 188 15.37 34.98 -16.07
N ALA A 189 16.13 34.89 -17.17
CA ALA A 189 17.50 35.37 -17.26
C ALA A 189 17.49 36.89 -17.40
#